data_AF-A0A831WVG4-F1
#
_entry.id   AF-A0A831WVG4-F1
#
_cell.length_a   1.000
_cell.length_b   1.000
_cell.length_c   1.000
_cell.angle_alpha   90.00
_cell.angle_beta   90.00
_cell.angle_gamma   90.00
#
_symmetry.space_group_name_H-M   'P 1'
#
loop_
_entity.id
_entity.type
_entity.pdbx_description
1 polymer ?
#
loop_
_entity_poly.entity_id
_entity_poly.type
_entity_poly.pdbx_seq_one_letter_code
_entity_poly.pdbx_strand_id
1 'polypeptide(L)'
;MKGALKCYLGRRFSQPLTKWSYSLFATALLLTTINALQLNSEGSILDQRIQSLMIEKSDMRRALQLLRRNDPLRILIGFEKVPDKEGDEEHKISLQLANVSIRSILDQFCQADPRYTYEVVEGTLINVFPIGAKSDPNNLLNIRVQHFEFHGNELPNNLITRISDLAPELREHLWMKAREYAKKTGRPLGGSAGSILLGDAPLPRIDITLQNMTVREILNAVVLYSLKLSNEPAGWAPISWQYEFIIDPTAPTGLGGYPKWDAF
;
A
#
# COMPACT_ATOMS: atom_id res chain seq x y z
N MET A 1 -13.42 73.52 -16.23
CA MET A 1 -14.56 72.59 -16.34
C MET A 1 -14.52 71.71 -15.09
N LYS A 2 -15.17 71.94 -13.94
CA LYS A 2 -16.52 72.39 -13.53
C LYS A 2 -17.68 71.52 -14.06
N GLY A 3 -18.30 70.77 -13.14
CA GLY A 3 -19.57 70.02 -13.25
C GLY A 3 -19.49 68.72 -12.43
N ALA A 4 -19.84 68.64 -11.14
CA ALA A 4 -21.06 68.95 -10.37
C ALA A 4 -22.17 67.89 -10.44
N LEU A 5 -22.31 67.15 -9.32
CA LEU A 5 -23.52 66.69 -8.59
C LEU A 5 -24.81 66.28 -9.34
N LYS A 6 -25.36 65.11 -8.99
CA LYS A 6 -26.72 65.02 -8.44
C LYS A 6 -27.02 63.69 -7.70
N CYS A 7 -27.52 63.85 -6.48
CA CYS A 7 -28.17 62.86 -5.63
C CYS A 7 -29.53 62.40 -6.22
N TYR A 8 -29.94 61.17 -5.89
CA TYR A 8 -31.36 60.85 -5.73
C TYR A 8 -31.57 59.97 -4.49
N LEU A 9 -32.42 60.47 -3.59
CA LEU A 9 -33.05 59.80 -2.45
C LEU A 9 -34.17 58.87 -2.95
N GLY A 10 -34.38 57.72 -2.30
CA GLY A 10 -35.48 56.82 -2.67
C GLY A 10 -35.79 55.68 -1.70
N ARG A 11 -36.37 56.04 -0.55
CA ARG A 11 -37.36 55.31 0.29
C ARG A 11 -37.19 53.82 0.67
N ARG A 12 -37.28 53.63 2.00
CA ARG A 12 -37.67 52.42 2.74
C ARG A 12 -39.01 51.83 2.23
N PHE A 13 -39.06 50.49 2.14
CA PHE A 13 -40.26 49.71 2.44
C PHE A 13 -39.90 48.55 3.35
N SER A 14 -40.77 48.35 4.33
CA SER A 14 -40.78 47.36 5.40
C SER A 14 -41.35 46.01 4.96
N GLN A 15 -40.70 44.92 5.41
CA GLN A 15 -41.19 43.58 5.89
C GLN A 15 -42.55 43.00 5.39
N PRO A 16 -42.71 41.66 5.22
CA PRO A 16 -42.31 40.64 6.20
C PRO A 16 -41.80 39.27 5.69
N LEU A 17 -41.25 38.54 6.66
CA LEU A 17 -41.00 37.10 6.72
C LEU A 17 -42.00 36.26 5.90
N THR A 18 -41.50 35.29 5.13
CA THR A 18 -42.01 33.91 5.17
C THR A 18 -41.19 32.96 4.29
N LYS A 19 -41.00 31.74 4.82
CA LYS A 19 -40.64 30.48 4.16
C LYS A 19 -39.16 30.27 3.85
N TRP A 20 -38.50 29.73 4.87
CA TRP A 20 -37.39 28.79 4.74
C TRP A 20 -37.82 27.61 3.86
N SER A 21 -37.39 27.61 2.61
CA SER A 21 -37.37 26.40 1.78
C SER A 21 -36.04 25.69 2.05
N TYR A 22 -36.09 24.68 2.90
CA TYR A 22 -35.04 23.68 3.02
C TYR A 22 -34.94 22.94 1.67
N SER A 23 -34.04 23.38 0.80
CA SER A 23 -33.61 22.57 -0.33
C SER A 23 -32.80 21.39 0.21
N LEU A 24 -33.51 20.29 0.42
CA LEU A 24 -32.98 18.94 0.55
C LEU A 24 -32.11 18.63 -0.68
N PHE A 25 -30.82 18.95 -0.61
CA PHE A 25 -29.84 18.31 -1.48
C PHE A 25 -29.70 16.87 -1.00
N ALA A 26 -30.43 15.98 -1.65
CA ALA A 26 -30.21 14.54 -1.57
C ALA A 26 -28.82 14.25 -2.14
N THR A 27 -27.80 14.23 -1.28
CA THR A 27 -26.55 13.55 -1.55
C THR A 27 -26.85 12.08 -1.67
N ALA A 28 -27.14 11.63 -2.89
CA ALA A 28 -27.07 10.23 -3.26
C ALA A 28 -25.60 9.80 -3.17
N LEU A 29 -25.20 9.38 -1.96
CA LEU A 29 -23.95 8.70 -1.73
C LEU A 29 -24.07 7.34 -2.45
N LEU A 30 -23.52 7.26 -3.66
CA LEU A 30 -23.32 5.99 -4.35
C LEU A 30 -22.25 5.21 -3.56
N LEU A 31 -22.68 4.54 -2.50
CA LEU A 31 -21.94 3.47 -1.85
C LEU A 31 -21.90 2.32 -2.85
N THR A 32 -20.88 2.29 -3.69
CA THR A 32 -20.44 1.06 -4.35
C THR A 32 -19.93 0.15 -3.23
N THR A 33 -20.84 -0.64 -2.67
CA THR A 33 -20.50 -1.78 -1.84
C THR A 33 -19.61 -2.67 -2.68
N ILE A 34 -18.30 -2.65 -2.42
CA ILE A 34 -17.44 -3.78 -2.71
C ILE A 34 -18.13 -4.93 -1.97
N ASN A 35 -18.89 -5.75 -2.70
CA ASN A 35 -19.31 -7.05 -2.22
C ASN A 35 -18.00 -7.74 -1.89
N ALA A 36 -17.62 -7.71 -0.60
CA ALA A 36 -16.57 -8.55 -0.06
C ALA A 36 -16.92 -9.94 -0.59
N LEU A 37 -16.04 -10.47 -1.45
CA LEU A 37 -16.13 -11.84 -1.89
C LEU A 37 -16.35 -12.65 -0.61
N GLN A 38 -17.56 -13.18 -0.43
CA GLN A 38 -17.81 -14.24 0.52
C GLN A 38 -17.05 -15.44 -0.04
N LEU A 39 -15.73 -15.44 0.18
CA LEU A 39 -14.93 -16.64 0.19
C LEU A 39 -15.61 -17.52 1.23
N ASN A 40 -16.38 -18.49 0.75
CA ASN A 40 -16.92 -19.56 1.57
C ASN A 40 -15.81 -20.01 2.52
N SER A 41 -16.14 -20.14 3.80
CA SER A 41 -15.22 -20.39 4.92
C SER A 41 -14.56 -21.78 4.84
N GLU A 42 -13.82 -22.05 3.77
CA GLU A 42 -12.91 -23.19 3.63
C GLU A 42 -11.64 -22.93 4.44
N GLY A 43 -11.76 -22.90 5.77
CA GLY A 43 -10.63 -22.79 6.70
C GLY A 43 -9.84 -21.49 6.63
N SER A 44 -9.02 -21.22 7.64
CA SER A 44 -8.04 -20.14 7.56
C SER A 44 -6.90 -20.55 6.63
N ILE A 45 -6.34 -19.62 5.84
CA ILE A 45 -5.09 -19.88 5.09
C ILE A 45 -3.98 -20.44 5.98
N LEU A 46 -3.98 -20.10 7.27
CA LEU A 46 -3.01 -20.57 8.25
C LEU A 46 -3.10 -22.08 8.53
N ASP A 47 -4.26 -22.69 8.32
CA ASP A 47 -4.49 -24.11 8.60
C ASP A 47 -4.14 -24.99 7.39
N GLN A 48 -3.91 -24.38 6.21
CA GLN A 48 -3.43 -25.09 5.02
C GLN A 48 -2.09 -25.78 5.33
N ARG A 49 -1.97 -27.04 4.93
CA ARG A 49 -0.75 -27.83 5.14
C ARG A 49 0.16 -27.77 3.93
N ILE A 50 1.44 -27.56 4.18
CA ILE A 50 2.51 -27.62 3.19
C ILE A 50 3.17 -29.00 3.29
N GLN A 51 3.26 -29.70 2.16
CA GLN A 51 3.80 -31.07 2.11
C GLN A 51 5.29 -31.11 2.46
N SER A 52 6.07 -30.18 1.92
CA SER A 52 7.50 -30.07 2.19
C SER A 52 7.96 -28.63 1.97
N LEU A 53 8.76 -28.11 2.90
CA LEU A 53 9.42 -26.82 2.78
C LEU A 53 10.84 -26.97 3.29
N MET A 54 11.81 -26.69 2.42
CA MET A 54 13.23 -26.71 2.75
C MET A 54 13.81 -25.32 2.50
N ILE A 55 14.40 -24.77 3.54
CA ILE A 55 15.02 -23.45 3.56
C ILE A 55 16.42 -23.65 4.10
N GLU A 56 17.43 -23.23 3.33
CA GLU A 56 18.83 -23.33 3.72
C GLU A 56 19.44 -21.92 3.73
N LYS A 57 19.93 -21.50 4.90
CA LYS A 57 20.66 -20.25 5.13
C LYS A 57 20.08 -19.04 4.37
N SER A 58 18.77 -18.91 4.38
CA SER A 58 18.03 -17.90 3.62
C SER A 58 17.50 -16.83 4.56
N ASP A 59 17.40 -15.58 4.09
CA ASP A 59 16.75 -14.52 4.86
C ASP A 59 15.21 -14.66 4.91
N MET A 60 14.56 -13.83 5.72
CA MET A 60 13.10 -13.81 5.89
C MET A 60 12.37 -13.60 4.55
N ARG A 61 12.84 -12.66 3.71
CA ARG A 61 12.24 -12.42 2.38
C ARG A 61 12.24 -13.69 1.55
N ARG A 62 13.39 -14.36 1.47
CA ARG A 62 13.57 -15.57 0.68
C ARG A 62 12.76 -16.73 1.26
N ALA A 63 12.70 -16.87 2.59
CA ALA A 63 11.87 -17.86 3.26
C ALA A 63 10.37 -17.70 2.91
N LEU A 64 9.86 -16.47 2.93
CA LEU A 64 8.49 -16.15 2.54
C LEU A 64 8.22 -16.39 1.05
N GLN A 65 9.15 -16.04 0.17
CA GLN A 65 9.06 -16.38 -1.25
C GLN A 65 8.98 -17.90 -1.49
N LEU A 66 9.78 -18.68 -0.76
CA LEU A 66 9.75 -20.14 -0.85
C LEU A 66 8.43 -20.71 -0.31
N LEU A 67 7.89 -20.15 0.77
CA LEU A 67 6.57 -20.49 1.27
C LEU A 67 5.50 -20.25 0.19
N ARG A 68 5.45 -19.02 -0.38
CA ARG A 68 4.51 -18.66 -1.44
C ARG A 68 4.56 -19.59 -2.65
N ARG A 69 5.77 -20.01 -3.08
CA ARG A 69 5.95 -20.91 -4.23
C ARG A 69 5.24 -22.26 -4.10
N ASN A 70 4.87 -22.68 -2.88
CA ASN A 70 4.11 -23.92 -2.69
C ASN A 70 2.68 -23.80 -3.22
N ASP A 71 2.08 -22.61 -3.16
CA ASP A 71 0.74 -22.35 -3.67
C ASP A 71 0.58 -20.85 -4.00
N PRO A 72 1.13 -20.38 -5.13
CA PRO A 72 1.19 -18.97 -5.46
C PRO A 72 -0.19 -18.36 -5.74
N LEU A 73 -1.22 -19.18 -5.93
CA LEU A 73 -2.60 -18.73 -6.14
C LEU A 73 -3.37 -18.52 -4.83
N ARG A 74 -2.92 -19.10 -3.72
CA ARG A 74 -3.60 -18.99 -2.41
C ARG A 74 -2.77 -18.27 -1.36
N ILE A 75 -1.45 -18.41 -1.39
CA ILE A 75 -0.54 -17.82 -0.41
C ILE A 75 -0.11 -16.44 -0.90
N LEU A 76 -0.83 -15.43 -0.42
CA LEU A 76 -0.52 -14.02 -0.67
C LEU A 76 0.21 -13.45 0.53
N ILE A 77 1.27 -12.66 0.27
CA ILE A 77 2.13 -12.13 1.32
C ILE A 77 2.27 -10.60 1.16
N GLY A 78 2.07 -9.88 2.25
CA GLY A 78 2.57 -8.52 2.43
C GLY A 78 3.79 -8.57 3.33
N PHE A 79 4.95 -8.08 2.88
CA PHE A 79 6.18 -8.18 3.66
C PHE A 79 6.79 -6.80 3.92
N GLU A 80 6.93 -6.44 5.19
CA GLU A 80 7.72 -5.27 5.61
C GLU A 80 9.07 -5.78 6.12
N LYS A 81 10.16 -5.43 5.45
CA LYS A 81 11.50 -5.78 5.92
C LYS A 81 11.91 -4.86 7.08
N VAL A 82 12.60 -5.42 8.07
CA VAL A 82 13.27 -4.61 9.11
C VAL A 82 14.24 -3.64 8.42
N PRO A 83 14.20 -2.33 8.74
CA PRO A 83 15.14 -1.37 8.18
C PRO A 83 16.59 -1.76 8.45
N ASP A 84 17.42 -1.72 7.43
CA ASP A 84 18.82 -2.09 7.48
C ASP A 84 19.67 -1.13 6.65
N LYS A 85 20.98 -1.07 6.94
CA LYS A 85 21.92 -0.37 6.06
C LYS A 85 22.27 -1.27 4.89
N GLU A 86 22.63 -0.65 3.77
CA GLU A 86 23.12 -1.39 2.63
C GLU A 86 24.37 -2.22 3.03
N GLY A 87 24.29 -3.53 2.83
CA GLY A 87 25.35 -4.49 3.16
C GLY A 87 25.27 -5.10 4.57
N ASP A 88 24.29 -4.74 5.39
CA ASP A 88 24.09 -5.41 6.69
C ASP A 88 23.80 -6.91 6.47
N GLU A 89 24.39 -7.76 7.33
CA GLU A 89 24.15 -9.20 7.27
C GLU A 89 22.72 -9.51 7.72
N GLU A 90 21.92 -10.05 6.79
CA GLU A 90 20.57 -10.49 7.10
C GLU A 90 20.59 -11.78 7.95
N HIS A 91 19.70 -11.84 8.95
CA HIS A 91 19.50 -13.04 9.77
C HIS A 91 19.12 -14.23 8.89
N LYS A 92 19.82 -15.35 9.04
CA LYS A 92 19.64 -16.53 8.19
C LYS A 92 18.81 -17.59 8.89
N ILE A 93 17.75 -18.01 8.21
CA ILE A 93 16.82 -19.05 8.60
C ILE A 93 17.23 -20.35 7.88
N SER A 94 17.26 -21.45 8.62
CA SER A 94 17.42 -22.80 8.05
C SER A 94 16.39 -23.73 8.68
N LEU A 95 15.50 -24.28 7.87
CA LEU A 95 14.37 -25.09 8.31
C LEU A 95 14.10 -26.20 7.30
N GLN A 96 13.79 -27.39 7.80
CA GLN A 96 13.27 -28.49 7.00
C GLN A 96 11.99 -28.99 7.65
N LEU A 97 10.87 -28.76 6.98
CA LEU A 97 9.54 -29.03 7.50
C LEU A 97 8.76 -29.85 6.49
N ALA A 98 7.99 -30.81 7.00
CA ALA A 98 7.15 -31.67 6.16
C ALA A 98 5.78 -31.85 6.79
N ASN A 99 4.74 -31.77 5.96
CA ASN A 99 3.35 -31.91 6.34
C ASN A 99 2.98 -31.06 7.56
N VAL A 100 3.34 -29.76 7.55
CA VAL A 100 3.03 -28.80 8.62
C VAL A 100 2.08 -27.72 8.13
N SER A 101 1.33 -27.09 9.05
CA SER A 101 0.47 -25.96 8.72
C SER A 101 1.29 -24.71 8.37
N ILE A 102 0.71 -23.81 7.57
CA ILE A 102 1.30 -22.49 7.29
C ILE A 102 1.54 -21.72 8.60
N ARG A 103 0.62 -21.80 9.57
CA ARG A 103 0.80 -21.24 10.92
C ARG A 103 2.12 -21.70 11.55
N SER A 104 2.33 -23.01 11.63
CA SER A 104 3.53 -23.59 12.25
C SER A 104 4.82 -23.23 11.51
N ILE A 105 4.75 -22.95 10.21
CA ILE A 105 5.89 -22.45 9.43
C ILE A 105 6.18 -21.00 9.81
N LEU A 106 5.17 -20.13 9.83
CA LEU A 106 5.33 -18.71 10.17
C LEU A 106 5.76 -18.52 11.63
N ASP A 107 5.26 -19.34 12.55
CA ASP A 107 5.70 -19.36 13.94
C ASP A 107 7.20 -19.68 14.04
N GLN A 108 7.69 -20.65 13.26
CA GLN A 108 9.12 -20.97 13.20
C GLN A 108 9.95 -19.89 12.51
N PHE A 109 9.42 -19.20 11.50
CA PHE A 109 10.08 -18.05 10.90
C PHE A 109 10.27 -16.92 11.92
N CYS A 110 9.22 -16.58 12.67
CA CYS A 110 9.28 -15.55 13.70
C CYS A 110 10.10 -15.99 14.92
N GLN A 111 10.16 -17.29 15.23
CA GLN A 111 11.07 -17.80 16.26
C GLN A 111 12.54 -17.70 15.83
N ALA A 112 12.84 -17.94 14.55
CA ALA A 112 14.18 -17.79 14.01
C ALA A 112 14.61 -16.31 13.98
N ASP A 113 13.76 -15.42 13.47
CA ASP A 113 13.99 -13.97 13.52
C ASP A 113 12.92 -13.26 14.38
N PRO A 114 13.15 -13.11 15.69
CA PRO A 114 12.16 -12.58 16.65
C PRO A 114 11.87 -11.09 16.50
N ARG A 115 12.46 -10.42 15.51
CA ARG A 115 12.11 -9.05 15.16
C ARG A 115 10.79 -8.97 14.39
N TYR A 116 10.30 -10.08 13.85
CA TYR A 116 9.09 -10.13 13.05
C TYR A 116 7.90 -10.72 13.81
N THR A 117 6.71 -10.34 13.35
CA THR A 117 5.42 -10.95 13.69
C THR A 117 4.58 -11.04 12.41
N TYR A 118 3.46 -11.74 12.47
CA TYR A 118 2.53 -11.82 11.35
C TYR A 118 1.06 -11.71 11.76
N GLU A 119 0.21 -11.42 10.80
CA GLU A 119 -1.25 -11.47 10.92
C GLU A 119 -1.90 -11.90 9.60
N VAL A 120 -3.20 -12.17 9.63
CA VAL A 120 -4.00 -12.46 8.42
C VAL A 120 -5.00 -11.35 8.17
N VAL A 121 -5.05 -10.89 6.93
CA VAL A 121 -5.99 -9.88 6.41
C VAL A 121 -6.96 -10.57 5.46
N GLU A 122 -8.26 -10.33 5.67
CA GLU A 122 -9.35 -10.89 4.85
C GLU A 122 -9.27 -12.41 4.67
N GLY A 123 -8.76 -13.12 5.68
CA GLY A 123 -8.67 -14.59 5.70
C GLY A 123 -7.65 -15.22 4.74
N THR A 124 -7.04 -14.45 3.83
CA THR A 124 -6.19 -14.99 2.74
C THR A 124 -4.80 -14.36 2.65
N LEU A 125 -4.65 -13.07 2.97
CA LEU A 125 -3.39 -12.34 2.85
C LEU A 125 -2.64 -12.39 4.17
N ILE A 126 -1.39 -12.85 4.14
CA ILE A 126 -0.53 -12.91 5.32
C ILE A 126 0.39 -11.70 5.32
N ASN A 127 0.24 -10.80 6.30
CA ASN A 127 1.20 -9.72 6.48
C ASN A 127 2.27 -10.15 7.47
N VAL A 128 3.54 -10.05 7.09
CA VAL A 128 4.71 -10.28 7.93
C VAL A 128 5.46 -8.97 8.07
N PHE A 129 5.66 -8.49 9.30
CA PHE A 129 6.18 -7.15 9.55
C PHE A 129 6.95 -7.06 10.88
N PRO A 130 7.82 -6.05 11.07
CA PRO A 130 8.56 -5.89 12.31
C PRO A 130 7.63 -5.61 13.50
N ILE A 131 7.99 -6.12 14.68
CA ILE A 131 7.26 -5.83 15.91
C ILE A 131 7.24 -4.31 16.15
N GLY A 132 6.06 -3.76 16.40
CA GLY A 132 5.85 -2.32 16.60
C GLY A 132 5.70 -1.49 15.32
N ALA A 133 5.88 -2.08 14.13
CA ALA A 133 5.81 -1.36 12.85
C ALA A 133 4.45 -0.65 12.62
N LYS A 134 3.35 -1.24 13.10
CA LYS A 134 2.00 -0.66 12.98
C LYS A 134 1.73 0.51 13.92
N SER A 135 2.43 0.56 15.06
CA SER A 135 2.32 1.64 16.04
C SER A 135 3.33 2.76 15.82
N ASP A 136 4.35 2.54 14.98
CA ASP A 136 5.37 3.55 14.69
C ASP A 136 4.80 4.70 13.85
N PRO A 137 4.70 5.93 14.41
CA PRO A 137 4.18 7.07 13.67
C PRO A 137 5.06 7.50 12.50
N ASN A 138 6.33 7.07 12.44
CA ASN A 138 7.26 7.43 11.37
C ASN A 138 7.29 6.40 10.23
N ASN A 139 6.64 5.25 10.39
CA ASN A 139 6.57 4.25 9.34
C ASN A 139 5.69 4.76 8.19
N LEU A 140 6.28 4.87 7.00
CA LEU A 140 5.60 5.38 5.79
C LEU A 140 4.34 4.56 5.44
N LEU A 141 4.30 3.28 5.81
CA LEU A 141 3.15 2.42 5.59
C LEU A 141 1.95 2.76 6.47
N ASN A 142 2.13 3.53 7.54
CA ASN A 142 1.07 4.02 8.42
C ASN A 142 0.48 5.36 7.96
N ILE A 143 1.03 5.99 6.92
CA ILE A 143 0.47 7.22 6.35
C ILE A 143 -0.93 6.91 5.83
N ARG A 144 -1.90 7.71 6.27
CA ARG A 144 -3.31 7.60 5.90
C ARG A 144 -3.59 8.45 4.66
N VAL A 145 -4.12 7.78 3.65
CA VAL A 145 -4.52 8.33 2.36
C VAL A 145 -6.03 8.50 2.37
N GLN A 146 -6.50 9.74 2.22
CA GLN A 146 -7.92 10.05 2.30
C GLN A 146 -8.67 9.50 1.10
N HIS A 147 -8.06 9.59 -0.08
CA HIS A 147 -8.64 9.15 -1.33
C HIS A 147 -7.56 8.59 -2.25
N PHE A 148 -7.64 7.30 -2.55
CA PHE A 148 -6.79 6.63 -3.52
C PHE A 148 -7.66 6.15 -4.68
N GLU A 149 -7.28 6.50 -5.89
CA GLU A 149 -8.03 6.16 -7.08
C GLU A 149 -7.08 5.79 -8.22
N PHE A 150 -7.38 4.69 -8.92
CA PHE A 150 -6.67 4.27 -10.11
C PHE A 150 -7.64 3.69 -11.14
N HIS A 151 -7.64 4.28 -12.34
CA HIS A 151 -8.38 3.78 -13.50
C HIS A 151 -7.45 3.71 -14.70
N GLY A 152 -7.15 2.51 -15.17
CA GLY A 152 -6.24 2.34 -16.32
C GLY A 152 -5.97 0.89 -16.68
N ASN A 153 -5.26 0.70 -17.80
CA ASN A 153 -4.75 -0.61 -18.20
C ASN A 153 -3.33 -0.73 -17.67
N GLU A 154 -3.12 -1.54 -16.64
CA GLU A 154 -1.85 -1.62 -15.93
C GLU A 154 -1.75 -2.95 -15.17
N LEU A 155 -0.54 -3.43 -14.93
CA LEU A 155 -0.33 -4.60 -14.10
C LEU A 155 -0.33 -4.22 -12.60
N PRO A 156 -0.90 -5.05 -11.70
CA PRO A 156 -0.90 -4.74 -10.27
C PRO A 156 0.51 -4.54 -9.66
N ASN A 157 1.54 -5.15 -10.24
CA ASN A 157 2.93 -4.95 -9.78
C ASN A 157 3.39 -3.50 -9.96
N ASN A 158 2.97 -2.84 -11.04
CA ASN A 158 3.31 -1.45 -11.34
C ASN A 158 2.61 -0.48 -10.38
N LEU A 159 1.43 -0.83 -9.86
CA LEU A 159 0.78 -0.05 -8.81
C LEU A 159 1.57 -0.12 -7.50
N ILE A 160 2.09 -1.29 -7.14
CA ILE A 160 2.92 -1.47 -5.93
C ILE A 160 4.23 -0.69 -6.06
N THR A 161 4.97 -0.86 -7.16
CA THR A 161 6.28 -0.19 -7.33
C THR A 161 6.17 1.32 -7.41
N ARG A 162 5.01 1.85 -7.82
CA ARG A 162 4.73 3.28 -7.97
C ARG A 162 3.84 3.84 -6.86
N ILE A 163 3.64 3.12 -5.75
CA ILE A 163 2.72 3.56 -4.70
C ILE A 163 3.08 4.95 -4.15
N SER A 164 4.36 5.31 -4.10
CA SER A 164 4.83 6.65 -3.71
C SER A 164 4.40 7.76 -4.65
N ASP A 165 4.11 7.45 -5.91
CA ASP A 165 3.65 8.43 -6.90
C ASP A 165 2.12 8.50 -6.95
N LEU A 166 1.47 7.37 -6.69
CA LEU A 166 0.02 7.19 -6.81
C LEU A 166 -0.74 7.59 -5.54
N ALA A 167 -0.15 7.43 -4.36
CA ALA A 167 -0.76 7.81 -3.09
C ALA A 167 -0.43 9.28 -2.74
N PRO A 168 -1.40 10.22 -2.80
CA PRO A 168 -1.10 11.65 -2.75
C PRO A 168 -0.47 12.11 -1.43
N GLU A 169 -0.92 11.61 -0.28
CA GLU A 169 -0.39 11.99 1.04
C GLU A 169 1.00 11.40 1.28
N LEU A 170 1.26 10.18 0.80
CA LEU A 170 2.60 9.59 0.83
C LEU A 170 3.55 10.42 -0.04
N ARG A 171 3.14 10.74 -1.27
CA ARG A 171 3.92 11.57 -2.20
C ARG A 171 4.27 12.92 -1.59
N GLU A 172 3.28 13.61 -1.02
CA GLU A 172 3.48 14.92 -0.39
C GLU A 172 4.42 14.81 0.82
N HIS A 173 4.27 13.77 1.66
CA HIS A 173 5.16 13.54 2.79
C HIS A 173 6.62 13.37 2.34
N LEU A 174 6.86 12.50 1.34
CA LEU A 174 8.19 12.28 0.78
C LEU A 174 8.77 13.56 0.18
N TRP A 175 7.95 14.33 -0.55
CA TRP A 175 8.39 15.57 -1.18
C TRP A 175 8.69 16.69 -0.18
N MET A 176 7.92 16.78 0.91
CA MET A 176 8.21 17.69 2.02
C MET A 176 9.55 17.36 2.67
N LYS A 177 9.82 16.08 2.97
CA LYS A 177 11.09 15.65 3.56
C LYS A 177 12.29 15.93 2.67
N ALA A 178 12.15 15.68 1.37
CA ALA A 178 13.20 15.98 0.40
C ALA A 178 13.47 17.50 0.32
N ARG A 179 12.42 18.34 0.32
CA ARG A 179 12.55 19.81 0.34
C ARG A 179 13.21 20.33 1.61
N GLU A 180 12.83 19.81 2.78
CA GLU A 180 13.44 20.14 4.07
C GLU A 180 14.95 19.83 4.05
N TYR A 181 15.32 18.66 3.53
CA TYR A 181 16.71 18.25 3.37
C TYR A 181 17.49 19.16 2.41
N ALA A 182 16.92 19.46 1.23
CA ALA A 182 17.54 20.35 0.25
C ALA A 182 17.79 21.74 0.84
N LYS A 183 16.81 22.30 1.56
CA LYS A 183 16.95 23.59 2.27
C LYS A 183 18.05 23.55 3.33
N LYS A 184 18.15 22.47 4.09
CA LYS A 184 19.14 22.30 5.16
C LYS A 184 20.57 22.12 4.63
N THR A 185 20.73 21.41 3.51
CA THR A 185 22.03 20.98 3.00
C THR A 185 22.55 21.80 1.81
N GLY A 186 21.68 22.60 1.17
CA GLY A 186 21.99 23.29 -0.08
C GLY A 186 22.10 22.36 -1.30
N ARG A 187 21.82 21.06 -1.14
CA ARG A 187 21.85 20.08 -2.24
C ARG A 187 20.55 20.16 -3.05
N PRO A 188 20.61 20.02 -4.39
CA PRO A 188 19.40 19.95 -5.21
C PRO A 188 18.60 18.70 -4.89
N LEU A 189 17.30 18.74 -5.16
CA LEU A 189 16.44 17.56 -5.09
C LEU A 189 16.92 16.53 -6.12
N GLY A 190 17.20 15.30 -5.69
CA GLY A 190 17.49 14.20 -6.59
C GLY A 190 16.24 13.86 -7.41
N GLY A 191 16.39 13.77 -8.73
CA GLY A 191 15.38 13.14 -9.59
C GLY A 191 15.60 11.65 -9.62
N SER A 192 14.54 10.86 -9.48
CA SER A 192 14.60 9.43 -9.81
C SER A 192 14.23 9.24 -11.27
N ALA A 193 15.11 8.63 -12.06
CA ALA A 193 14.78 8.20 -13.41
C ALA A 193 13.90 6.95 -13.31
N GLY A 194 12.59 7.10 -13.52
CA GLY A 194 11.70 5.95 -13.65
C GLY A 194 12.03 5.20 -14.94
N SER A 195 12.26 3.90 -14.84
CA SER A 195 12.36 3.02 -16.02
C SER A 195 11.04 2.26 -16.13
N ILE A 196 10.21 2.62 -17.10
CA ILE A 196 8.99 1.87 -17.41
C ILE A 196 9.30 1.03 -18.64
N LEU A 197 9.48 -0.27 -18.43
CA LEU A 197 9.52 -1.25 -19.53
C LEU A 197 8.08 -1.73 -19.76
N LEU A 198 7.44 -1.19 -20.79
CA LEU A 198 6.17 -1.69 -21.30
C LEU A 198 6.47 -2.69 -22.43
N GLY A 199 6.04 -3.93 -22.26
CA GLY A 199 5.96 -4.90 -23.36
C GLY A 199 4.62 -4.76 -24.12
N ASP A 200 4.52 -5.34 -25.31
CA ASP A 200 3.33 -5.27 -26.17
C ASP A 200 2.15 -6.16 -25.71
N ALA A 201 2.20 -6.72 -24.50
CA ALA A 201 1.14 -7.58 -23.98
C ALA A 201 -0.10 -6.74 -23.60
N PRO A 202 -1.33 -7.22 -23.89
CA PRO A 202 -2.54 -6.54 -23.44
C PRO A 202 -2.59 -6.52 -21.91
N LEU A 203 -2.70 -5.32 -21.33
CA LEU A 203 -2.72 -5.12 -19.88
C LEU A 203 -4.15 -5.24 -19.32
N PRO A 204 -4.33 -5.78 -18.11
CA PRO A 204 -5.65 -5.85 -17.48
C PRO A 204 -6.13 -4.45 -17.13
N ARG A 205 -7.45 -4.24 -17.17
CA ARG A 205 -8.06 -3.00 -16.69
C ARG A 205 -8.18 -3.07 -15.16
N ILE A 206 -7.55 -2.12 -14.49
CA ILE A 206 -7.64 -1.92 -13.05
C ILE A 206 -8.54 -0.72 -12.79
N ASP A 207 -9.51 -0.93 -11.89
CA ASP A 207 -10.46 0.08 -11.43
C ASP A 207 -10.57 -0.05 -9.90
N ILE A 208 -9.86 0.82 -9.19
CA ILE A 208 -9.74 0.79 -7.72
C ILE A 208 -10.03 2.19 -7.19
N THR A 209 -11.03 2.29 -6.33
CA THR A 209 -11.30 3.50 -5.53
C THR A 209 -11.34 3.10 -4.06
N LEU A 210 -10.46 3.67 -3.25
CA LEU A 210 -10.33 3.41 -1.82
C LEU A 210 -10.41 4.73 -1.05
N GLN A 211 -11.01 4.68 0.13
CA GLN A 211 -11.19 5.85 0.98
C GLN A 211 -10.63 5.60 2.36
N ASN A 212 -9.90 6.58 2.88
CA ASN A 212 -9.42 6.60 4.25
C ASN A 212 -8.65 5.34 4.65
N MET A 213 -7.70 4.93 3.80
CA MET A 213 -6.86 3.74 3.99
C MET A 213 -5.42 4.15 4.27
N THR A 214 -4.68 3.37 5.04
CA THR A 214 -3.22 3.49 5.13
C THR A 214 -2.55 2.99 3.85
N VAL A 215 -1.31 3.41 3.59
CA VAL A 215 -0.52 2.90 2.46
C VAL A 215 -0.45 1.37 2.49
N ARG A 216 -0.29 0.76 3.67
CA ARG A 216 -0.33 -0.70 3.84
C ARG A 216 -1.65 -1.31 3.37
N GLU A 217 -2.78 -0.74 3.78
CA GLU A 217 -4.10 -1.22 3.39
C GLU A 217 -4.33 -1.08 1.88
N ILE A 218 -3.79 -0.02 1.25
CA ILE A 218 -3.82 0.13 -0.21
C ILE A 218 -3.01 -0.97 -0.90
N LEU A 219 -1.78 -1.26 -0.45
CA LEU A 219 -0.96 -2.33 -0.99
C LEU A 219 -1.65 -3.70 -0.84
N ASN A 220 -2.28 -3.96 0.31
CA ASN A 220 -3.08 -5.16 0.53
C ASN A 220 -4.25 -5.25 -0.45
N ALA A 221 -4.97 -4.14 -0.67
CA ALA A 221 -6.09 -4.09 -1.61
C ALA A 221 -5.64 -4.36 -3.05
N VAL A 222 -4.47 -3.87 -3.48
CA VAL A 222 -3.89 -4.17 -4.80
C VAL A 222 -3.58 -5.66 -4.95
N VAL A 223 -3.03 -6.31 -3.91
CA VAL A 223 -2.79 -7.75 -3.89
C VAL A 223 -4.09 -8.55 -3.97
N LEU A 224 -5.10 -8.20 -3.16
CA LEU A 224 -6.41 -8.85 -3.22
C LEU A 224 -7.11 -8.63 -4.57
N TYR A 225 -6.94 -7.47 -5.19
CA TYR A 225 -7.42 -7.22 -6.55
C TYR A 225 -6.71 -8.11 -7.57
N SER A 226 -5.41 -8.34 -7.42
CA SER A 226 -4.67 -9.27 -8.30
C SER A 226 -5.19 -10.71 -8.22
N LEU A 227 -5.64 -11.16 -7.05
CA LEU A 227 -6.32 -12.45 -6.87
C LEU A 227 -7.67 -12.49 -7.58
N LYS A 228 -8.41 -11.37 -7.62
CA LYS A 228 -9.62 -11.29 -8.42
C LYS A 228 -9.31 -11.45 -9.91
N LEU A 229 -8.28 -10.76 -10.41
CA LEU A 229 -7.82 -10.86 -11.80
C LEU A 229 -7.33 -12.27 -12.17
N SER A 230 -6.78 -13.03 -11.22
CA SER A 230 -6.33 -14.41 -11.49
C SER A 230 -7.46 -15.38 -11.80
N ASN A 231 -8.69 -15.03 -11.40
CA ASN A 231 -9.88 -15.82 -11.71
C ASN A 231 -10.51 -15.43 -13.05
N GLU A 232 -9.99 -14.41 -13.74
CA GLU A 232 -10.44 -14.01 -15.07
C GLU A 232 -9.83 -14.91 -16.17
N PRO A 233 -10.44 -15.00 -17.37
CA PRO A 233 -9.94 -15.85 -18.45
C PRO A 233 -8.50 -15.55 -18.90
N ALA A 234 -8.02 -14.33 -18.69
CA ALA A 234 -6.64 -13.95 -18.98
C ALA A 234 -5.62 -14.60 -18.02
N GLY A 235 -6.05 -15.04 -16.83
CA GLY A 235 -5.26 -15.88 -15.93
C GLY A 235 -4.01 -15.24 -15.35
N TRP A 236 -4.07 -13.96 -14.97
CA TRP A 236 -2.94 -13.26 -14.34
C TRP A 236 -2.59 -13.87 -12.99
N ALA A 237 -1.33 -14.27 -12.76
CA ALA A 237 -0.94 -14.76 -11.44
C ALA A 237 -1.09 -13.65 -10.39
N PRO A 238 -1.69 -13.93 -9.22
CA PRO A 238 -1.77 -12.94 -8.16
C PRO A 238 -0.38 -12.68 -7.59
N ILE A 239 -0.17 -11.47 -7.11
CA ILE A 239 1.13 -11.00 -6.67
C ILE A 239 1.17 -10.78 -5.16
N SER A 240 2.37 -10.75 -4.59
CA SER A 240 2.64 -10.28 -3.23
C SER A 240 3.36 -8.94 -3.27
N TRP A 241 3.40 -8.22 -2.15
CA TRP A 241 4.13 -6.95 -2.05
C TRP A 241 5.22 -7.01 -0.97
N GLN A 242 6.29 -6.27 -1.19
CA GLN A 242 7.36 -6.02 -0.24
C GLN A 242 7.60 -4.52 -0.08
N TYR A 243 7.85 -4.12 1.16
CA TYR A 243 8.41 -2.83 1.53
C TYR A 243 9.76 -3.01 2.22
N GLU A 244 10.73 -2.20 1.83
CA GLU A 244 12.04 -2.13 2.45
C GLU A 244 12.42 -0.65 2.63
N PHE A 245 12.94 -0.29 3.80
CA PHE A 245 13.52 1.03 4.03
C PHE A 245 15.03 0.88 4.19
N ILE A 246 15.78 1.32 3.19
CA ILE A 246 17.24 1.21 3.17
C ILE A 246 17.82 2.43 3.86
N ILE A 247 18.52 2.22 4.98
CA ILE A 247 19.17 3.27 5.75
C ILE A 247 20.40 3.74 5.00
N ASP A 248 20.33 4.97 4.51
CA ASP A 248 21.42 5.69 3.86
C ASP A 248 21.40 7.14 4.35
N PRO A 249 22.29 7.50 5.30
CA PRO A 249 22.39 8.86 5.83
C PRO A 249 22.71 9.92 4.76
N THR A 250 23.24 9.50 3.61
CA THR A 250 23.61 10.38 2.49
C THR A 250 22.49 10.55 1.47
N ALA A 251 21.42 9.77 1.56
CA ALA A 251 20.29 9.80 0.66
C ALA A 251 19.65 11.20 0.62
N PRO A 252 19.36 11.76 -0.58
CA PRO A 252 18.81 13.11 -0.74
C PRO A 252 17.29 13.16 -0.48
N THR A 253 16.78 12.32 0.40
CA THR A 253 15.34 12.16 0.70
C THR A 253 14.90 12.92 1.95
N GLY A 254 15.84 13.25 2.84
CA GLY A 254 15.52 13.80 4.17
C GLY A 254 14.97 12.78 5.18
N LEU A 255 14.91 11.51 4.82
CA LEU A 255 14.41 10.43 5.68
C LEU A 255 15.54 9.68 6.41
N GLY A 256 16.81 9.94 6.07
CA GLY A 256 17.94 9.13 6.53
C GLY A 256 18.07 7.78 5.80
N GLY A 257 17.42 7.66 4.65
CA GLY A 257 17.36 6.46 3.83
C GLY A 257 16.36 6.62 2.68
N TYR A 258 16.04 5.54 1.98
CA TYR A 258 15.03 5.58 0.93
C TYR A 258 14.09 4.36 0.99
N PRO A 259 12.78 4.57 0.75
CA PRO A 259 11.84 3.48 0.64
C PRO A 259 12.00 2.77 -0.70
N LYS A 260 11.80 1.45 -0.68
CA LYS A 260 11.71 0.60 -1.86
C LYS A 260 10.43 -0.23 -1.77
N TRP A 261 9.70 -0.26 -2.89
CA TRP A 261 8.44 -0.98 -3.05
C TRP A 261 8.61 -1.99 -4.17
N ASP A 262 8.38 -3.27 -3.88
CA ASP A 262 8.55 -4.35 -4.85
C ASP A 262 7.34 -5.30 -4.82
N ALA A 263 7.13 -6.02 -5.91
CA ALA A 263 6.19 -7.14 -5.99
C ALA A 263 6.93 -8.46 -6.27
N PHE A 264 6.41 -9.58 -5.75
CA PHE A 264 7.03 -10.91 -5.91
C PHE A 264 6.03 -12.09 -5.84
#